data_AF-A0A0F9BHK5-F1
#
_entry.id   AF-A0A0F9BHK5-F1
#
_cell.length_a   1.000
_cell.length_b   1.000
_cell.length_c   1.000
_cell.angle_alpha   90.00
_cell.angle_beta   90.00
_cell.angle_gamma   90.00
#
_symmetry.space_group_name_H-M   'P 1'
#
loop_
_entity.id
_entity.type
_entity.pdbx_description
1 polymer ?
#
loop_
_entity_poly.entity_id
_entity_poly.type
_entity_poly.pdbx_seq_one_letter_code
_entity_poly.pdbx_strand_id
1 'polypeptide(L)' 'MRTSKKIGTFDGAGFWKKSYAHQRGNLLRSVQVPDDQIKILVNKSYQELPAPLRYEIETNAHEFKKT' A
#
# COMPACT_ATOMS: atom_id res chain seq x y z
N MET A 1 13.85 24.39 13.24
CA MET A 1 14.26 23.79 11.94
C MET A 1 13.01 23.25 11.25
N ARG A 2 12.64 23.78 10.08
CA ARG A 2 11.52 23.24 9.28
C ARG A 2 12.02 21.96 8.63
N THR A 3 11.54 20.80 9.08
CA THR A 3 11.85 19.53 8.44
C THR A 3 11.26 19.57 7.03
N SER A 4 12.14 19.53 6.03
CA SER A 4 11.77 19.38 4.64
C SER A 4 10.74 18.26 4.54
N LYS A 5 9.53 18.59 4.10
CA LYS A 5 8.46 17.64 3.79
C LYS A 5 8.99 16.77 2.66
N LYS A 6 9.78 15.75 2.99
CA LYS A 6 10.11 14.67 2.07
C LYS A 6 8.76 14.17 1.63
N ILE A 7 8.41 14.39 0.36
CA ILE A 7 7.27 13.73 -0.25
C ILE A 7 7.68 12.25 -0.19
N GLY A 8 7.31 11.61 0.92
CA GLY A 8 7.74 10.27 1.24
C GLY A 8 6.91 9.35 0.39
N THR A 9 7.39 9.06 -0.81
CA THR A 9 6.87 7.95 -1.61
C THR A 9 6.76 6.75 -0.68
N PHE A 10 5.55 6.23 -0.52
CA PHE A 10 5.32 5.11 0.38
C PHE A 10 6.03 3.89 -0.22
N ASP A 11 6.95 3.28 0.54
CA ASP A 11 7.69 2.09 0.09
C ASP A 11 6.77 0.86 0.12
N GLY A 12 5.94 0.73 -0.92
CA GLY A 12 4.93 -0.32 -1.03
C GLY A 12 5.56 -1.72 -1.08
N ALA A 13 6.69 -1.88 -1.77
CA ALA A 13 7.39 -3.15 -1.87
C ALA A 13 7.98 -3.61 -0.53
N GLY A 14 8.65 -2.71 0.20
CA GLY A 14 9.21 -3.04 1.51
C GLY A 14 8.15 -3.21 2.58
N PHE A 15 7.03 -2.46 2.53
CA PHE A 15 5.85 -2.74 3.34
C PHE A 15 5.32 -4.14 3.05
N TRP A 16 5.05 -4.48 1.78
CA TRP A 16 4.48 -5.77 1.39
C TRP A 16 5.31 -6.94 1.91
N LYS A 17 6.64 -6.85 1.80
CA LYS A 17 7.58 -7.88 2.30
C LYS A 17 7.51 -8.07 3.81
N LYS A 18 7.28 -7.00 4.58
CA LYS A 18 7.25 -7.01 6.05
C LYS A 18 5.85 -7.19 6.65
N SER A 19 4.81 -7.02 5.84
CA SER A 19 3.43 -7.00 6.29
C SER A 19 2.73 -8.34 6.13
N TYR A 20 1.91 -8.67 7.12
CA TYR A 20 1.00 -9.81 7.07
C TYR A 20 -0.18 -9.57 6.12
N ALA A 21 -0.87 -10.63 5.73
CA ALA A 21 -2.02 -10.56 4.84
C ALA A 21 -3.07 -9.53 5.31
N HIS A 22 -3.37 -9.50 6.60
CA HIS A 22 -4.31 -8.51 7.17
C HIS A 22 -3.84 -7.06 6.94
N GLN A 23 -2.56 -6.76 7.16
CA GLN A 23 -2.00 -5.41 6.96
C GLN A 23 -1.97 -5.01 5.48
N ARG A 24 -1.60 -5.94 4.60
CA ARG A 24 -1.68 -5.76 3.14
C ARG A 24 -3.13 -5.50 2.69
N GLY A 25 -4.08 -6.23 3.27
CA GLY A 25 -5.50 -6.02 3.01
C GLY A 25 -5.96 -4.62 3.43
N ASN A 26 -5.57 -4.15 4.62
CA ASN A 26 -5.92 -2.80 5.07
C ASN A 26 -5.30 -1.71 4.20
N LEU A 27 -4.06 -1.91 3.73
CA LEU A 27 -3.43 -1.02 2.76
C LEU A 27 -4.24 -0.95 1.45
N LEU A 28 -4.66 -2.11 0.94
CA LEU A 28 -5.49 -2.17 -0.28
C LEU A 28 -6.85 -1.49 -0.10
N ARG A 29 -7.49 -1.64 1.08
CA ARG A 29 -8.73 -0.91 1.41
C ARG A 29 -8.52 0.60 1.40
N SER A 30 -7.37 1.05 1.91
CA SER A 30 -7.01 2.48 1.96
C SER A 30 -6.88 3.12 0.58
N VAL A 31 -6.54 2.33 -0.45
CA VAL A 31 -6.50 2.77 -1.85
C VAL A 31 -7.76 2.34 -2.62
N GLN A 32 -8.88 2.20 -1.91
CA GLN A 32 -10.21 1.94 -2.46
C GLN A 32 -10.34 0.62 -3.27
N VAL A 33 -9.50 -0.38 -2.99
CA VAL A 33 -9.68 -1.71 -3.57
C VAL A 33 -10.86 -2.41 -2.88
N PRO A 34 -11.80 -3.00 -3.64
CA PRO A 34 -12.92 -3.74 -3.06
C PRO A 34 -12.47 -5.05 -2.41
N ASP A 35 -13.11 -5.42 -1.30
CA ASP A 35 -12.84 -6.65 -0.52
C ASP A 35 -12.68 -7.93 -1.36
N ASP A 36 -13.53 -8.08 -2.38
CA ASP A 36 -13.51 -9.24 -3.26
C ASP A 36 -12.22 -9.34 -4.09
N GLN A 37 -11.61 -8.20 -4.42
CA GLN A 37 -10.29 -8.17 -5.06
C GLN A 37 -9.16 -8.30 -4.05
N ILE A 38 -9.33 -7.77 -2.83
CA ILE A 38 -8.32 -7.83 -1.77
C ILE A 38 -7.94 -9.27 -1.43
N LYS A 39 -8.92 -10.17 -1.27
CA LYS A 39 -8.66 -11.59 -0.97
C LYS A 39 -7.76 -12.27 -2.01
N ILE A 40 -7.76 -11.77 -3.25
CA ILE A 40 -6.95 -12.27 -4.36
C ILE A 40 -5.57 -11.59 -4.34
N LEU A 41 -5.54 -10.26 -4.26
CA LEU A 41 -4.33 -9.45 -4.36
C LEU A 41 -3.39 -9.61 -3.16
N VAL A 42 -3.95 -9.84 -1.96
CA VAL A 42 -3.18 -9.99 -0.71
C VAL A 42 -2.23 -11.19 -0.73
N ASN A 43 -2.59 -12.23 -1.48
CA ASN A 43 -1.84 -13.47 -1.65
C ASN A 43 -0.77 -13.36 -2.75
N LYS A 44 -0.77 -12.27 -3.53
CA LYS A 44 0.21 -12.04 -4.58
C LYS A 44 1.45 -11.32 -4.06
N SER A 45 2.55 -11.48 -4.78
CA SER A 45 3.74 -10.67 -4.57
C SER A 45 3.46 -9.23 -4.99
N TYR A 46 4.14 -8.26 -4.36
CA TYR A 46 3.94 -6.84 -4.70
C TYR A 46 4.14 -6.56 -6.20
N GLN A 47 5.13 -7.19 -6.83
CA GLN A 47 5.43 -7.04 -8.26
C GLN A 47 4.33 -7.58 -9.19
N GLU A 48 3.51 -8.52 -8.71
CA GLU A 48 2.38 -9.08 -9.45
C GLU A 48 1.10 -8.24 -9.31
N LEU A 49 1.12 -7.20 -8.47
CA LEU A 49 0.05 -6.23 -8.39
C LEU A 49 0.01 -5.39 -9.68
N PRO A 50 -1.19 -5.02 -10.16
CA PRO A 50 -1.34 -4.11 -11.29
C PRO A 50 -0.50 -2.85 -11.11
N ALA A 51 0.19 -2.42 -12.17
CA ALA A 51 0.99 -1.18 -12.13
C ALA A 51 0.20 0.05 -11.64
N PRO A 52 -1.08 0.25 -12.03
CA PRO A 52 -1.90 1.35 -11.49
C PRO A 52 -2.07 1.24 -9.97
N LEU A 53 -2.29 0.03 -9.45
CA LEU A 53 -2.48 -0.19 -8.03
C LEU A 53 -1.19 0.08 -7.23
N ARG A 54 -0.03 -0.32 -7.77
CA ARG A 54 1.26 0.01 -7.15
C ARG A 54 1.48 1.51 -7.07
N TYR A 55 1.21 2.23 -8.16
CA TYR A 55 1.27 3.69 -8.20
C TYR A 55 0.34 4.34 -7.16
N GLU A 56 -0.90 3.86 -7.06
CA GLU A 56 -1.86 4.33 -6.05
C GLU A 56 -1.36 4.08 -4.63
N ILE A 57 -0.78 2.92 -4.36
CA ILE A 57 -0.16 2.62 -3.05
C ILE A 57 1.00 3.58 -2.77
N GLU A 58 1.90 3.77 -3.73
CA GLU A 58 3.10 4.62 -3.55
C GLU A 58 2.74 6.11 -3.37
N THR A 59 1.60 6.54 -3.93
CA THR A 59 1.12 7.93 -3.92
C THR A 59 0.15 8.22 -2.76
N ASN A 60 -0.80 7.33 -2.48
CA ASN A 60 -1.92 7.57 -1.56
C ASN A 60 -1.78 6.87 -0.19
N ALA A 61 -0.90 5.88 -0.04
CA ALA A 61 -0.76 5.17 1.24
C ALA A 61 -0.09 5.97 2.37
N HIS A 62 0.28 7.24 2.13
CA HIS A 62 0.75 8.13 3.19
C HIS A 62 -0.33 8.39 4.26
N GLU A 63 -1.61 8.22 3.92
CA GLU A 63 -2.73 8.31 4.87
C GLU A 63 -2.89 7.07 5.75
N PHE A 64 -2.30 5.92 5.37
CA PHE A 64 -2.34 4.67 6.13
C PHE A 64 -1.64 4.79 7.50
N LYS A 65 -0.79 5.81 7.72
CA LYS A 65 -0.10 6.05 9.00
C LYS A 65 -0.97 6.73 10.08
N LYS A 66 -2.26 6.99 9.85
CA LYS A 66 -3.17 7.46 10.90
C LYS A 66 -3.97 6.30 11.49
N THR A 67 -3.37 5.58 12.44
CA THR A 67 -4.10 4.94 13.56
C THR A 67 -3.13 4.62 14.68
#